data_AF-A0A930SG19-F1
#
_entry.id   AF-A0A930SG19-F1
#
_cell.length_a   1.000
_cell.length_b   1.000
_cell.length_c   1.000
_cell.angle_alpha   90.00
_cell.angle_beta   90.00
_cell.angle_gamma   90.00
#
_symmetry.space_group_name_H-M   'P 1'
#
loop_
_entity.id
_entity.type
_entity.pdbx_description
1 polymer ?
#
loop_
_entity_poly.entity_id
_entity_poly.type
_entity_poly.pdbx_seq_one_letter_code
_entity_poly.pdbx_strand_id
1 'polypeptide(L)'
;NHIHVHIGYADDMVRSTGGSKKLKQYTDSLQALTTAVIKLYEQHCHKNELIRRIGVSFEDLVNRSAIPQEVDLFSSLATEEEEKERQVHEAMLSIKEQFGKNAILRASSLQDEGTMRFRNNLVGGHNGE
;
A
#
# COMPACT_ATOMS: atom_id res chain seq x y z
N ASN A 1 5.35 10.44 -7.49
CA ASN A 1 3.91 10.08 -7.47
C ASN A 1 3.57 9.00 -8.51
N HIS A 2 4.47 8.04 -8.72
CA HIS A 2 4.22 6.90 -9.60
C HIS A 2 3.86 5.67 -8.77
N ILE A 3 2.92 4.88 -9.27
CA ILE A 3 2.56 3.58 -8.70
C ILE A 3 2.94 2.49 -9.69
N HIS A 4 3.48 1.39 -9.20
CA HIS A 4 3.84 0.23 -10.02
C HIS A 4 3.26 -1.04 -9.40
N VAL A 5 2.80 -1.93 -10.28
CA VAL A 5 2.33 -3.26 -9.92
C VAL A 5 3.10 -4.29 -10.73
N HIS A 6 3.60 -5.31 -10.05
CA HIS A 6 4.25 -6.48 -10.64
C HIS A 6 3.49 -7.74 -10.23
N ILE A 7 3.24 -8.63 -11.18
CA ILE A 7 2.46 -9.86 -11.01
C ILE A 7 3.30 -11.01 -11.53
N GLY A 8 3.73 -11.89 -10.62
CA GLY A 8 4.39 -13.15 -10.94
C GLY A 8 3.42 -14.31 -10.82
N TYR A 9 3.36 -15.16 -11.84
CA TYR A 9 2.49 -16.33 -11.89
C TYR A 9 3.16 -17.57 -11.31
N ALA A 10 2.37 -18.60 -11.02
CA ALA A 10 2.83 -19.87 -10.47
C ALA A 10 3.45 -20.80 -11.53
N ASP A 11 3.00 -20.68 -12.79
CA ASP A 11 3.63 -21.36 -13.91
C ASP A 11 4.83 -20.55 -14.41
N ASP A 12 6.02 -21.15 -14.33
CA ASP A 12 7.28 -20.53 -14.76
C ASP A 12 7.35 -20.29 -16.28
N MET A 13 6.48 -20.93 -17.07
CA MET A 13 6.36 -20.65 -18.51
C MET A 13 5.64 -19.33 -18.78
N VAL A 14 4.82 -18.86 -17.82
CA VAL A 14 4.06 -17.63 -17.96
C VAL A 14 4.92 -16.46 -17.49
N ARG A 15 5.24 -15.56 -18.42
CA ARG A 15 6.01 -14.35 -18.11
C ARG A 15 5.24 -13.49 -17.10
N SER A 16 5.97 -12.95 -16.12
CA SER A 16 5.41 -11.96 -15.21
C SER A 16 4.90 -10.75 -15.96
N THR A 17 3.79 -10.19 -15.50
CA THR A 17 3.23 -8.95 -16.04
C THR A 17 3.32 -7.83 -15.01
N GLY A 18 2.99 -6.63 -15.44
CA GLY A 18 2.99 -5.46 -14.58
C GLY A 18 2.80 -4.19 -15.38
N GLY A 19 2.65 -3.10 -14.65
CA GLY A 19 2.48 -1.78 -15.23
C GLY A 19 2.70 -0.69 -14.19
N SER A 20 2.82 0.54 -14.69
CA SER A 20 2.98 1.71 -13.86
C SER A 20 2.05 2.82 -14.29
N LYS A 21 1.75 3.73 -13.36
CA LYS A 21 0.90 4.89 -13.62
C LYS A 21 1.34 6.06 -12.76
N LYS A 22 1.48 7.22 -13.40
CA LYS A 22 1.59 8.50 -12.69
C LYS A 22 0.22 8.91 -12.17
N LEU A 23 0.12 9.24 -10.89
CA LEU A 23 -1.09 9.80 -10.32
C LEU A 23 -1.23 11.28 -10.72
N LYS A 24 -2.47 11.77 -10.84
CA LYS A 24 -2.73 13.17 -11.21
C LYS A 24 -2.14 14.15 -10.18
N GLN A 25 -2.28 13.80 -8.92
CA GLN A 25 -1.78 14.55 -7.77
C GLN A 25 -1.12 13.59 -6.78
N TYR A 26 -0.27 14.14 -5.92
CA TYR A 26 0.20 13.39 -4.75
C TYR A 26 -0.97 13.14 -3.79
N THR A 27 -0.97 11.98 -3.15
CA THR A 27 -2.03 11.58 -2.22
C THR A 27 -1.48 10.58 -1.21
N ASP A 28 -1.97 10.67 0.01
CA ASP A 28 -1.78 9.74 1.12
C ASP A 28 -3.09 8.99 1.48
N SER A 29 -4.18 9.20 0.72
CA SER A 29 -5.43 8.46 0.93
C SER A 29 -5.26 7.00 0.51
N LEU A 30 -5.50 6.09 1.45
CA LEU A 30 -5.44 4.64 1.22
C LEU A 30 -6.50 4.24 0.19
N GLN A 31 -7.69 4.85 0.24
CA GLN A 31 -8.77 4.55 -0.70
C GLN A 31 -8.36 4.90 -2.15
N ALA A 32 -7.79 6.09 -2.36
CA ALA A 32 -7.32 6.53 -3.67
C ALA A 32 -6.20 5.62 -4.20
N LEU A 33 -5.21 5.32 -3.35
CA LEU A 33 -4.08 4.44 -3.71
C LEU A 33 -4.54 3.01 -4.01
N THR A 34 -5.41 2.44 -3.18
CA THR A 34 -5.95 1.07 -3.35
C THR A 34 -6.72 0.97 -4.65
N THR A 35 -7.58 1.95 -4.94
CA THR A 35 -8.34 2.00 -6.19
C THR A 35 -7.42 2.06 -7.40
N ALA A 36 -6.34 2.84 -7.33
CA ALA A 36 -5.39 2.97 -8.43
C ALA A 36 -4.58 1.68 -8.66
N VAL A 37 -4.14 1.02 -7.57
CA VAL A 37 -3.43 -0.26 -7.62
C VAL A 37 -4.31 -1.38 -8.17
N ILE A 38 -5.56 -1.49 -7.72
CA ILE A 38 -6.51 -2.50 -8.21
C ILE A 38 -6.75 -2.32 -9.72
N LYS A 39 -6.96 -1.08 -10.18
CA LYS A 39 -7.14 -0.81 -11.61
C LYS A 39 -5.92 -1.24 -12.44
N LEU A 40 -4.70 -0.97 -11.97
CA LEU A 40 -3.49 -1.43 -12.65
C LEU A 40 -3.39 -2.96 -12.66
N TYR A 41 -3.70 -3.59 -11.53
CA TYR A 41 -3.74 -5.05 -11.43
C TYR A 41 -4.72 -5.65 -12.46
N GLU A 42 -5.96 -5.16 -12.51
CA GLU A 42 -6.98 -5.65 -13.45
C GLU A 42 -6.59 -5.46 -14.91
N GLN A 43 -5.86 -4.39 -15.22
CA GLN A 43 -5.38 -4.09 -16.58
C GLN A 43 -4.27 -5.02 -17.05
N HIS A 44 -3.40 -5.47 -16.14
CA HIS A 44 -2.19 -6.23 -16.49
C HIS A 44 -2.21 -7.70 -16.06
N CYS A 45 -3.21 -8.14 -15.29
CA CYS A 45 -3.31 -9.51 -14.82
C CYS A 45 -3.86 -10.45 -15.91
N HIS A 46 -3.23 -11.62 -16.06
CA HIS A 46 -3.80 -12.76 -16.78
C HIS A 46 -4.85 -13.42 -15.89
N LYS A 47 -6.13 -13.36 -16.30
CA LYS A 47 -7.25 -13.79 -15.46
C LYS A 47 -7.33 -15.31 -15.24
N ASN A 48 -6.69 -16.09 -16.10
CA ASN A 48 -6.75 -17.56 -16.07
C ASN A 48 -5.50 -18.19 -15.45
N GLU A 49 -4.59 -17.38 -14.93
CA GLU A 49 -3.30 -17.83 -14.39
C GLU A 49 -3.28 -17.72 -12.87
N LEU A 50 -2.71 -18.72 -12.21
CA LEU A 50 -2.53 -18.68 -10.76
C LEU A 50 -1.39 -17.72 -10.40
N ILE A 51 -1.63 -16.82 -9.46
CA ILE A 51 -0.65 -15.81 -9.03
C ILE A 51 0.19 -16.35 -7.88
N ARG A 52 1.51 -16.20 -7.97
CA ARG A 52 2.47 -16.58 -6.93
C ARG A 52 3.01 -15.38 -6.17
N ARG A 53 3.17 -14.23 -6.83
CA ARG A 53 3.77 -13.01 -6.26
C ARG A 53 3.05 -11.77 -6.75
N ILE A 54 2.80 -10.84 -5.85
CA ILE A 54 2.35 -9.48 -6.15
C ILE A 54 3.35 -8.51 -5.53
N GLY A 55 3.90 -7.61 -6.35
CA GLY A 55 4.73 -6.49 -5.91
C GLY A 55 3.98 -5.18 -6.16
N VAL A 56 3.98 -4.29 -5.17
CA VAL A 56 3.44 -2.94 -5.28
C VAL A 56 4.51 -1.97 -4.82
N SER A 57 4.84 -0.98 -5.63
CA SER A 57 5.77 0.10 -5.26
C SER A 57 5.17 1.47 -5.52
N PHE A 58 5.57 2.43 -4.68
CA PHE A 58 5.22 3.84 -4.77
C PHE A 58 6.52 4.64 -4.90
N GLU A 59 6.62 5.46 -5.92
CA GLU A 59 7.82 6.21 -6.30
C GLU A 59 7.57 7.72 -6.29
N ASP A 60 8.67 8.49 -6.26
CA ASP A 60 8.74 9.92 -5.93
C ASP A 60 7.85 10.25 -4.72
N LEU A 61 8.27 9.76 -3.56
CA LEU A 61 7.67 10.13 -2.28
C LEU A 61 8.14 11.54 -1.89
N VAL A 62 7.22 12.33 -1.38
CA VAL A 62 7.49 13.69 -0.91
C VAL A 62 6.84 13.88 0.45
N ASN A 63 7.41 14.77 1.27
CA ASN A 63 6.75 15.14 2.52
C ASN A 63 5.46 15.90 2.20
N ARG A 64 4.36 15.55 2.87
CA ARG A 64 3.06 16.22 2.69
C ARG A 64 3.16 17.73 2.87
N SER A 65 3.95 18.22 3.82
CA SER A 65 4.12 19.66 4.07
C SER A 65 4.81 20.40 2.93
N ALA A 66 5.54 19.68 2.06
CA ALA A 66 6.21 20.24 0.89
C ALA A 66 5.30 20.28 -0.34
N ILE A 67 4.11 19.70 -0.28
CA ILE A 67 3.13 19.73 -1.36
C ILE A 67 2.26 20.97 -1.16
N PRO A 68 2.22 21.91 -2.11
CA PRO A 68 1.25 22.98 -2.08
C PRO A 68 -0.14 22.37 -1.99
N GLN A 69 -0.85 22.63 -0.90
CA GLN A 69 -2.28 22.34 -0.87
C GLN A 69 -2.92 23.33 -1.83
N GLU A 70 -3.16 22.90 -3.06
CA GLU A 70 -4.02 23.64 -3.99
C GLU A 70 -5.44 23.60 -3.41
N VAL A 71 -5.69 24.53 -2.49
CA VAL A 71 -7.04 24.90 -2.06
C VAL A 71 -7.59 25.81 -3.15
N ASP A 72 -8.04 25.21 -4.26
CA ASP A 72 -8.97 25.93 -5.12
C ASP A 72 -10.15 26.39 -4.24
N LEU A 73 -10.62 27.62 -4.44
CA LEU A 73 -11.73 28.21 -3.68
C LEU A 73 -12.99 27.33 -3.74
N PHE A 74 -13.08 26.49 -4.78
CA PHE A 74 -14.13 25.49 -5.00
C PHE A 74 -13.67 24.05 -4.81
N SER A 75 -12.38 23.80 -4.56
CA SER A 75 -11.97 22.50 -4.05
C SER A 75 -12.50 22.37 -2.64
N SER A 76 -13.28 21.32 -2.40
CA SER A 76 -13.58 20.92 -1.04
C SER A 76 -12.25 20.77 -0.31
N LEU A 77 -12.05 21.58 0.75
CA LEU A 77 -11.13 21.26 1.83
C LEU A 77 -11.14 19.74 2.02
N ALA A 78 -9.97 19.11 2.05
CA ALA A 78 -9.80 17.65 2.17
C ALA A 78 -10.99 17.08 2.95
N THR A 79 -11.78 16.23 2.29
CA THR A 79 -13.12 15.90 2.78
C THR A 79 -13.01 15.43 4.23
N GLU A 80 -14.01 15.67 5.08
CA GLU A 80 -13.95 15.23 6.49
C GLU A 80 -13.55 13.75 6.63
N GLU A 81 -13.86 12.95 5.62
CA GLU A 81 -13.50 11.55 5.51
C GLU A 81 -11.99 11.32 5.31
N GLU A 82 -11.33 12.07 4.43
CA GLU A 82 -9.87 12.03 4.25
C GLU A 82 -9.13 12.45 5.52
N GLU A 83 -9.62 13.47 6.22
CA GLU A 83 -9.01 13.93 7.46
C GLU A 83 -9.20 12.92 8.61
N LYS A 84 -10.38 12.30 8.71
CA LYS A 84 -10.62 11.18 9.65
C LYS A 84 -9.74 9.98 9.33
N GLU A 85 -9.64 9.60 8.06
CA GLU A 85 -8.76 8.52 7.58
C GLU A 85 -7.31 8.78 7.99
N ARG A 86 -6.83 10.02 7.82
CA ARG A 86 -5.50 10.43 8.22
C ARG A 86 -5.28 10.29 9.72
N GLN A 87 -6.18 10.83 10.54
CA GLN A 87 -6.06 10.76 12.00
C GLN A 87 -6.00 9.30 12.49
N VAL A 88 -6.78 8.41 11.86
CA VAL A 88 -6.75 6.98 12.14
C VAL A 88 -5.38 6.38 11.79
N HIS A 89 -4.83 6.70 10.62
CA HIS A 89 -3.50 6.20 10.22
C HIS A 89 -2.37 6.73 11.13
N GLU A 90 -2.42 8.01 11.52
CA GLU A 90 -1.45 8.60 12.44
C GLU A 90 -1.52 7.94 13.82
N ALA A 91 -2.71 7.71 14.35
CA ALA A 91 -2.90 6.99 15.61
C ALA A 91 -2.40 5.53 15.54
N MET A 92 -2.62 4.84 14.42
CA MET A 92 -2.08 3.49 14.23
C MET A 92 -0.55 3.47 14.18
N LEU A 93 0.06 4.46 13.55
CA LEU A 93 1.52 4.58 13.47
C LEU A 93 2.13 4.88 14.83
N SER A 94 1.57 5.82 15.60
CA SER A 94 2.08 6.16 16.94
C SER A 94 2.03 4.97 17.89
N ILE A 95 0.95 4.18 17.86
CA ILE A 95 0.84 2.95 18.67
C ILE A 95 1.91 1.93 18.26
N LYS A 96 2.18 1.75 16.95
CA LYS A 96 3.21 0.81 16.49
C LYS A 96 4.62 1.27 16.82
N GLU A 97 4.87 2.58 16.80
CA GLU A 97 6.15 3.15 17.20
C GLU A 97 6.40 2.96 18.69
N GLN A 98 5.39 3.19 19.53
CA GLN A 98 5.50 3.06 20.98
C GLN A 98 5.53 1.60 21.48
N PHE A 99 4.71 0.72 20.90
CA PHE A 99 4.48 -0.63 21.41
C PHE A 99 4.99 -1.76 20.48
N GLY A 100 5.59 -1.39 19.34
CA GLY A 100 6.16 -2.32 18.37
C GLY A 100 5.19 -2.75 17.26
N LYS A 101 5.74 -3.36 16.21
CA LYS A 101 5.04 -3.69 14.96
C LYS A 101 3.84 -4.65 15.12
N ASN A 102 3.83 -5.43 16.20
CA ASN A 102 2.76 -6.38 16.52
C ASN A 102 1.66 -5.80 17.44
N ALA A 103 1.76 -4.52 17.85
CA ALA A 103 0.75 -3.88 18.71
C ALA A 103 -0.62 -3.71 18.04
N ILE A 104 -0.62 -3.47 16.71
CA ILE A 104 -1.84 -3.43 15.89
C ILE A 104 -1.61 -4.25 14.62
N LEU A 105 -2.49 -5.21 14.38
CA LEU A 105 -2.48 -6.10 13.22
C LEU A 105 -3.83 -6.05 12.50
N ARG A 106 -3.82 -6.26 11.18
CA ARG A 106 -5.07 -6.50 10.44
C ARG A 106 -5.59 -7.89 10.79
N ALA A 107 -6.91 -8.05 10.81
CA ALA A 107 -7.53 -9.36 11.06
C ALA A 107 -7.02 -10.45 10.10
N SER A 108 -6.77 -10.11 8.83
CA SER A 108 -6.18 -11.03 7.85
C SER A 108 -4.79 -11.54 8.22
N SER A 109 -4.07 -10.83 9.09
CA SER A 109 -2.76 -11.26 9.60
C SER A 109 -2.85 -12.32 10.71
N LEU A 110 -4.05 -12.63 11.20
CA LEU A 110 -4.31 -13.66 12.23
C LEU A 110 -4.89 -14.96 11.65
N GLN A 111 -5.07 -15.04 10.34
CA GLN A 111 -5.46 -16.28 9.67
C GLN A 111 -4.33 -17.31 9.77
N ASP A 112 -4.67 -18.60 9.60
CA ASP A 112 -3.72 -19.72 9.76
C ASP A 112 -2.48 -19.58 8.84
N GLU A 113 -2.67 -19.05 7.62
CA GLU A 113 -1.59 -18.78 6.67
C GLU A 113 -0.99 -17.36 6.79
N GLY A 114 -1.41 -16.59 7.79
CA GLY A 114 -0.95 -15.24 8.07
C GLY A 114 0.48 -15.20 8.60
N THR A 115 1.44 -14.75 7.80
CA THR A 115 2.86 -14.73 8.20
C THR A 115 3.33 -13.42 8.85
N MET A 116 2.47 -12.38 8.88
CA MET A 116 2.88 -11.02 9.25
C MET A 116 3.46 -10.94 10.67
N ARG A 117 2.84 -11.62 11.64
CA ARG A 117 3.28 -11.60 13.05
C ARG A 117 4.68 -12.20 13.22
N PHE A 118 4.94 -13.31 12.52
CA PHE A 118 6.27 -13.92 12.47
C PHE A 118 7.28 -13.01 11.77
N ARG A 119 6.92 -12.46 10.60
CA ARG A 119 7.79 -11.56 9.82
C ARG A 119 8.20 -10.31 10.61
N ASN A 120 7.33 -9.79 11.46
CA ASN A 120 7.64 -8.64 12.32
C ASN A 120 8.76 -8.90 13.34
N ASN A 121 9.06 -10.17 13.65
CA ASN A 121 10.17 -10.57 14.52
C ASN A 121 11.47 -10.86 13.74
N LEU A 122 11.44 -10.75 12.41
CA LEU A 122 12.63 -10.96 11.57
C LEU A 122 13.42 -9.65 11.39
N VAL A 123 14.74 -9.76 11.45
CA VAL A 123 15.70 -8.69 11.11
C VAL A 123 16.49 -9.12 9.87
N GLY A 124 16.33 -8.40 8.76
CA GLY A 124 16.99 -8.76 7.50
C GLY A 124 16.55 -10.10 6.89
N GLY A 125 15.44 -10.70 7.36
CA GLY A 125 14.97 -12.01 6.92
C GLY A 125 15.43 -13.17 7.80
N HIS A 126 16.28 -12.92 8.79
CA HIS A 126 16.67 -13.89 9.80
C HIS A 126 15.93 -13.63 11.11
N ASN A 127 15.77 -14.65 11.95
CA ASN A 127 15.31 -14.45 13.32
C ASN A 127 16.33 -13.55 14.01
N GLY A 128 15.91 -12.35 14.40
CA GLY A 128 16.69 -11.56 15.36
C GLY A 128 16.44 -12.20 16.72
N GLU A 129 17.38 -13.02 17.19
CA GLU A 129 17.48 -13.29 18.64
C GLU A 129 17.76 -11.98 19.38
#